data_AF-A0A7S3HLV6-F1
#
_entry.id   AF-A0A7S3HLV6-F1
#
_cell.length_a   1.000
_cell.length_b   1.000
_cell.length_c   1.000
_cell.angle_alpha   90.00
_cell.angle_beta   90.00
_cell.angle_gamma   90.00
#
_symmetry.space_group_name_H-M   'P 1'
#
loop_
_entity.id
_entity.type
_entity.pdbx_description
1 polymer ?
#
loop_
_entity_poly.entity_id
_entity_poly.type
_entity_poly.pdbx_seq_one_letter_code
_entity_poly.pdbx_strand_id
1 'polypeptide(L)'
;DECLELGGRVAIQAICVPDERYASYIRGSDFVRERFFPGSSLVSLGEIRRVCQREHVSLEEAAPPFSVGRSYAKTLHEWRRRFSEHEKSIRAEVSTLGVGFDAKLLRRWHYYFAYCEVGFE
;
A
#
# COMPACT_ATOMS: atom_id res chain seq x y z
N ASP A 1 4.18 21.90 15.41
CA ASP A 1 3.95 21.73 16.86
C ASP A 1 2.49 21.91 17.27
N GLU A 2 1.51 21.56 16.42
CA GLU A 2 0.11 21.97 16.66
C GLU A 2 -0.86 20.81 16.91
N CYS A 3 -0.44 19.54 16.77
CA CYS A 3 -1.35 18.39 16.82
C CYS A 3 -1.04 17.37 17.91
N LEU A 4 0.06 17.53 18.66
CA LEU A 4 0.42 16.67 19.78
C LEU A 4 0.82 17.54 20.98
N GLU A 5 0.25 17.25 22.14
CA GLU A 5 0.72 17.82 23.40
C GLU A 5 2.14 17.34 23.72
N LEU A 6 2.83 18.05 24.61
CA LEU A 6 4.16 17.65 25.07
C LEU A 6 4.11 16.25 25.72
N GLY A 7 4.88 15.31 25.19
CA GLY A 7 4.85 13.90 25.62
C GLY A 7 3.74 13.06 24.99
N GLY A 8 2.92 13.64 24.12
CA GLY A 8 1.93 12.94 23.32
C GLY A 8 2.58 11.88 22.41
N ARG A 9 1.82 10.83 22.11
CA ARG A 9 2.25 9.72 21.25
C ARG A 9 1.32 9.58 20.07
N VAL A 10 1.88 9.19 18.93
CA VAL A 10 1.13 8.85 17.72
C VAL A 10 1.59 7.49 17.21
N ALA A 11 0.65 6.66 16.79
CA ALA A 11 0.94 5.43 16.08
C ALA A 11 0.72 5.68 14.59
N ILE A 12 1.74 5.41 13.77
CA ILE A 12 1.68 5.51 12.32
C ILE A 12 1.84 4.11 11.74
N GLN A 13 0.81 3.63 11.05
CA GLN A 13 0.87 2.40 10.27
C GLN A 13 0.96 2.77 8.80
N ALA A 14 2.05 2.37 8.14
CA ALA A 14 2.31 2.71 6.74
C ALA A 14 2.88 1.52 5.97
N ILE A 15 2.56 1.47 4.68
CA ILE A 15 3.29 0.62 3.72
C ILE A 15 4.66 1.28 3.49
N CYS A 16 5.73 0.50 3.66
CA CYS A 16 7.09 1.00 3.46
C CYS A 16 7.81 0.21 2.37
N VAL A 17 8.77 0.87 1.73
CA VAL A 17 9.74 0.22 0.84
C VAL A 17 11.02 -0.09 1.63
N PRO A 18 11.68 -1.25 1.40
CA PRO A 18 13.00 -1.53 1.96
C PRO A 18 14.00 -0.43 1.64
N ASP A 19 14.83 -0.05 2.62
CA ASP A 19 15.78 1.06 2.52
C ASP A 19 16.68 0.97 1.27
N GLU A 20 17.17 -0.23 0.97
CA GLU A 20 18.00 -0.53 -0.21
C GLU A 20 17.32 -0.24 -1.56
N ARG A 21 15.98 -0.29 -1.62
CA ARG A 21 15.19 -0.02 -2.84
C ARG A 21 14.67 1.41 -2.91
N TYR A 22 14.75 2.17 -1.82
CA TYR A 22 14.09 3.47 -1.70
C TYR A 22 14.58 4.47 -2.75
N ALA A 23 15.90 4.59 -2.91
CA ALA A 23 16.49 5.54 -3.86
C ALA A 23 16.05 5.30 -5.31
N SER A 24 15.97 4.04 -5.74
CA SER A 24 15.42 3.69 -7.05
C SER A 24 13.91 3.91 -7.12
N TYR A 25 13.19 3.56 -6.05
CA TYR A 25 11.73 3.64 -5.99
C TYR A 25 11.22 5.08 -6.19
N ILE A 26 11.82 6.07 -5.52
CA ILE A 26 11.38 7.48 -5.61
C ILE A 26 11.66 8.12 -6.98
N ARG A 27 12.67 7.62 -7.72
CA ARG A 27 13.02 8.12 -9.06
C ARG A 27 12.21 7.46 -10.17
N GLY A 28 11.65 6.29 -9.91
CA GLY A 28 10.85 5.53 -10.87
C GLY A 28 9.35 5.70 -10.68
N SER A 29 8.59 5.03 -11.54
CA SER A 29 7.18 4.73 -11.35
C SER A 29 6.97 3.24 -11.61
N ASP A 30 5.93 2.67 -11.04
CA ASP A 30 5.52 1.29 -11.28
C ASP A 30 4.05 1.26 -11.73
N PHE A 31 3.58 0.07 -12.10
CA PHE A 31 2.19 -0.14 -12.51
C PHE A 31 1.18 0.35 -11.46
N VAL A 32 1.48 0.18 -10.17
CA VAL A 32 0.56 0.57 -9.08
C VAL A 32 0.43 2.09 -9.04
N ARG A 33 1.55 2.82 -9.08
CA ARG A 33 1.56 4.29 -9.12
C ARG A 33 0.99 4.86 -10.41
N GLU A 34 1.16 4.19 -11.55
CA GLU A 34 0.58 4.66 -12.82
C GLU A 34 -0.93 4.43 -12.92
N ARG A 35 -1.45 3.36 -12.32
CA ARG A 35 -2.81 2.87 -12.61
C ARG A 35 -3.78 2.92 -11.44
N PHE A 36 -3.30 2.86 -10.20
CA PHE A 36 -4.14 2.79 -9.00
C PHE A 36 -3.94 4.00 -8.10
N PHE A 37 -2.68 4.41 -7.89
CA PHE A 37 -2.34 5.51 -7.00
C PHE A 37 -1.40 6.55 -7.66
N PRO A 38 -1.86 7.28 -8.69
CA PRO A 38 -1.09 8.36 -9.30
C PRO A 38 -0.62 9.41 -8.28
N GLY A 39 0.66 9.74 -8.34
CA GLY A 39 1.28 10.71 -7.42
C GLY A 39 1.62 10.17 -6.03
N SER A 40 1.22 8.94 -5.70
CA SER A 40 1.62 8.33 -4.42
C SER A 40 3.13 8.04 -4.39
N SER A 41 3.69 8.05 -3.19
CA SER A 41 5.05 7.61 -2.92
C SER A 41 5.07 6.92 -1.56
N LEU A 42 5.62 5.71 -1.52
CA LEU A 42 6.00 5.06 -0.28
C LEU A 42 7.27 5.71 0.29
N VAL A 43 7.47 5.53 1.59
CA VAL A 43 8.66 5.94 2.32
C VAL A 43 9.42 4.70 2.79
N SER A 44 10.70 4.84 3.13
CA SER A 44 11.44 3.78 3.81
C SER A 44 11.56 4.05 5.31
N LEU A 45 11.84 3.00 6.09
CA LEU A 45 11.99 3.15 7.53
C LEU A 45 13.21 4.01 7.90
N GLY A 46 14.29 3.93 7.12
CA GLY A 46 15.45 4.80 7.23
C GLY A 46 15.12 6.28 7.04
N GLU A 47 14.26 6.64 6.08
CA GLU A 47 13.82 8.02 5.94
C GLU A 47 12.95 8.50 7.10
N ILE A 48 12.06 7.63 7.62
CA ILE A 48 11.27 7.93 8.82
C ILE A 48 12.23 8.21 10.00
N ARG A 49 13.20 7.32 10.25
CA ARG A 49 14.23 7.51 11.30
C ARG A 49 14.96 8.84 11.13
N ARG A 50 15.39 9.16 9.90
CA ARG A 50 16.14 10.38 9.59
C ARG A 50 15.33 11.64 9.94
N VAL A 51 14.04 11.65 9.60
CA VAL A 51 13.15 12.78 9.94
C VAL A 51 12.91 12.83 11.44
N CYS A 52 12.57 11.72 12.10
CA CYS A 52 12.37 11.69 13.55
C CYS A 52 13.59 12.21 14.33
N GLN A 53 14.80 11.82 13.93
CA GLN A 53 16.04 12.32 14.54
C GLN A 53 16.21 13.83 14.35
N ARG A 54 15.92 14.34 13.15
CA ARG A 54 16.03 15.77 12.82
C ARG A 54 15.01 16.62 13.59
N GLU A 55 13.80 16.12 13.76
CA GLU A 55 12.72 16.82 14.47
C GLU A 55 12.70 16.53 15.99
N HIS A 56 13.72 15.84 16.52
CA HIS A 56 13.81 15.44 17.93
C HIS A 56 12.60 14.64 18.44
N VAL A 57 12.01 13.81 17.58
CA VAL A 57 10.92 12.89 17.92
C VAL A 57 11.48 11.49 18.20
N SER A 58 11.17 10.93 19.36
CA SER A 58 11.49 9.53 19.67
C SER A 58 10.70 8.58 18.77
N LEU A 59 11.39 7.65 18.11
CA LEU A 59 10.77 6.63 17.27
C LEU A 59 10.83 5.27 17.95
N GLU A 60 9.66 4.65 18.14
CA GLU A 60 9.53 3.24 18.51
C GLU A 60 9.09 2.46 17.27
N GLU A 61 9.96 1.59 16.78
CA GLU A 61 9.68 0.79 15.59
C GLU A 61 8.82 -0.42 15.91
N ALA A 62 7.85 -0.71 15.04
CA ALA A 62 7.02 -1.88 15.15
C ALA A 62 7.84 -3.17 14.96
N ALA A 63 8.01 -3.95 16.03
CA ALA A 63 8.41 -5.35 15.95
C ALA A 63 7.16 -6.25 15.80
N PRO A 64 7.29 -7.53 15.41
CA PRO A 64 6.20 -8.49 15.55
C PRO A 64 5.61 -8.43 16.97
N PRO A 65 4.27 -8.40 17.14
CA PRO A 65 3.24 -8.64 16.12
C PRO A 65 2.78 -7.40 15.33
N PHE A 66 3.34 -6.21 15.57
CA PHE A 66 2.91 -4.94 14.95
C PHE A 66 3.48 -4.72 13.53
N SER A 67 4.57 -5.42 13.17
CA SER A 67 5.00 -5.54 11.78
C SER A 67 4.15 -6.58 11.05
N VAL A 68 3.27 -6.11 10.15
CA VAL A 68 2.17 -6.90 9.58
C VAL A 68 2.27 -7.11 8.07
N GLY A 69 3.45 -6.98 7.46
CA GLY A 69 3.65 -7.17 6.00
C GLY A 69 3.08 -8.50 5.49
N ARG A 70 3.46 -9.62 6.12
CA ARG A 70 2.93 -10.95 5.77
C ARG A 70 1.44 -11.13 6.03
N SER A 71 0.89 -10.40 7.01
CA SER A 71 -0.57 -10.37 7.21
C SER A 71 -1.25 -9.64 6.05
N TYR A 72 -0.63 -8.60 5.50
CA TYR A 72 -1.16 -7.88 4.36
C TYR A 72 -1.15 -8.72 3.07
N ALA A 73 -0.12 -9.55 2.86
CA ALA A 73 -0.12 -10.53 1.78
C ALA A 73 -1.35 -11.46 1.86
N LYS A 74 -1.67 -12.00 3.05
CA LYS A 74 -2.88 -12.80 3.28
C LYS A 74 -4.17 -12.00 3.03
N THR A 75 -4.21 -10.74 3.42
CA THR A 75 -5.36 -9.86 3.13
C THR A 75 -5.56 -9.69 1.62
N LEU A 76 -4.49 -9.44 0.86
CA LEU A 76 -4.53 -9.30 -0.60
C LEU A 76 -4.97 -10.60 -1.29
N HIS A 77 -4.49 -11.74 -0.77
CA HIS A 77 -4.94 -13.06 -1.20
C HIS A 77 -6.45 -13.24 -1.04
N GLU A 78 -6.98 -12.97 0.16
CA GLU A 78 -8.41 -13.09 0.46
C GLU A 78 -9.25 -12.10 -0.36
N TRP A 79 -8.74 -10.89 -0.60
CA TRP A 79 -9.39 -9.93 -1.47
C TRP A 79 -9.46 -10.43 -2.91
N ARG A 80 -8.37 -10.98 -3.46
CA ARG A 80 -8.35 -11.58 -4.80
C ARG A 80 -9.34 -12.74 -4.91
N ARG A 81 -9.37 -13.63 -3.90
CA ARG A 81 -10.29 -14.77 -3.85
C ARG A 81 -11.74 -14.30 -3.88
N ARG A 82 -12.12 -13.40 -2.98
CA ARG A 82 -13.49 -12.86 -2.89
C ARG A 82 -13.87 -12.07 -4.15
N PHE A 83 -12.93 -11.32 -4.73
CA PHE A 83 -13.14 -10.62 -5.99
C PHE A 83 -13.47 -11.59 -7.13
N SER A 84 -12.75 -12.71 -7.21
CA SER A 84 -12.98 -13.78 -8.19
C SER A 84 -14.36 -14.44 -8.00
N GLU A 85 -14.73 -14.72 -6.75
CA GLU A 85 -16.04 -15.33 -6.40
C GLU A 85 -17.22 -14.43 -6.80
N HIS A 86 -17.05 -13.11 -6.70
CA HIS A 86 -18.10 -12.14 -7.00
C HIS A 86 -17.97 -11.53 -8.40
N GLU A 87 -17.06 -12.03 -9.25
CA GLU A 87 -16.72 -11.39 -10.51
C GLU A 87 -17.93 -11.21 -11.44
N LYS A 88 -18.88 -12.16 -11.44
CA LYS A 88 -20.11 -12.04 -12.24
C LYS A 88 -20.95 -10.82 -11.82
N SER A 89 -21.13 -10.62 -10.51
CA SER A 89 -21.88 -9.49 -9.97
C SER A 89 -21.16 -8.18 -10.24
N ILE A 90 -19.85 -8.14 -9.96
CA ILE A 90 -19.00 -6.97 -10.22
C ILE A 90 -19.04 -6.62 -11.71
N ARG A 91 -18.94 -7.61 -12.60
CA ARG A 91 -19.02 -7.40 -14.05
C ARG A 91 -20.36 -6.78 -14.45
N ALA A 92 -21.46 -7.28 -13.92
CA ALA A 92 -22.79 -6.73 -14.21
C ALA A 92 -22.90 -5.27 -13.76
N GLU A 93 -22.42 -4.95 -12.55
CA GLU A 93 -22.41 -3.60 -12.01
C GLU A 93 -21.50 -2.65 -12.82
N VAL A 94 -20.24 -3.04 -13.03
CA VAL A 94 -19.24 -2.22 -13.69
C VAL A 94 -19.60 -1.97 -15.16
N SER A 95 -20.29 -2.90 -15.83
CA SER A 95 -20.79 -2.71 -17.21
C SER A 95 -21.79 -1.55 -17.34
N THR A 96 -22.39 -1.09 -16.23
CA THR A 96 -23.27 0.08 -16.22
C THR A 96 -22.51 1.42 -16.24
N LEU A 97 -21.20 1.42 -15.96
CA LEU A 97 -20.38 2.62 -15.75
C LEU A 97 -19.83 3.24 -17.06
N GLY A 98 -20.25 2.75 -18.23
CA GLY A 98 -19.86 3.25 -19.55
C GLY A 98 -18.72 2.47 -20.22
N VAL A 99 -18.32 2.91 -21.42
CA VAL A 99 -17.35 2.21 -22.26
C VAL A 99 -15.95 2.21 -21.62
N GLY A 100 -15.37 1.02 -21.44
CA GLY A 100 -14.02 0.83 -20.87
C GLY A 100 -14.00 0.32 -19.43
N PHE A 101 -15.16 0.22 -18.79
CA PHE A 101 -15.37 -0.34 -17.46
C PHE A 101 -15.93 -1.76 -17.58
N ASP A 102 -15.14 -2.71 -18.09
CA ASP A 102 -15.58 -4.11 -18.20
C ASP A 102 -14.42 -5.09 -17.98
N ALA A 103 -14.07 -5.93 -18.95
CA ALA A 103 -13.02 -6.93 -18.88
C ALA A 103 -11.61 -6.33 -18.67
N LYS A 104 -11.28 -5.17 -19.25
CA LYS A 104 -9.94 -4.57 -19.05
C LYS A 104 -9.74 -4.10 -17.62
N LEU A 105 -10.77 -3.54 -16.99
CA LEU A 105 -10.71 -3.09 -15.60
C LEU A 105 -10.59 -4.28 -14.65
N LEU A 106 -11.43 -5.31 -14.83
CA LEU A 106 -11.40 -6.52 -13.99
C LEU A 106 -10.03 -7.22 -14.03
N ARG A 107 -9.41 -7.33 -15.22
CA ARG A 107 -8.06 -7.88 -15.36
C ARG A 107 -7.00 -7.06 -14.63
N ARG A 108 -7.11 -5.72 -14.63
CA ARG A 108 -6.17 -4.86 -13.88
C ARG A 108 -6.28 -5.08 -12.38
N TRP A 109 -7.50 -5.27 -11.86
CA TRP A 109 -7.71 -5.55 -10.44
C TRP A 109 -7.13 -6.89 -10.01
N HIS A 110 -7.34 -7.95 -10.80
CA HIS A 110 -6.69 -9.25 -10.56
C HIS A 110 -5.17 -9.13 -10.53
N TYR A 111 -4.59 -8.41 -11.49
CA TYR A 111 -3.15 -8.17 -11.54
C TYR A 111 -2.67 -7.36 -10.34
N TYR A 112 -3.39 -6.30 -9.95
CA TYR A 112 -3.07 -5.50 -8.78
C TYR A 112 -3.01 -6.33 -7.49
N PHE A 113 -4.02 -7.16 -7.21
CA PHE A 113 -4.02 -7.96 -6.00
C PHE A 113 -2.85 -8.96 -5.98
N ALA A 114 -2.61 -9.67 -7.09
CA ALA A 114 -1.52 -10.65 -7.17
C ALA A 114 -0.13 -9.98 -7.12
N TYR A 115 0.06 -8.85 -7.81
CA TYR A 115 1.31 -8.10 -7.82
C TYR A 115 1.65 -7.58 -6.41
N CYS A 116 0.66 -6.99 -5.72
CA CYS A 116 0.87 -6.50 -4.37
C CYS A 116 1.05 -7.64 -3.37
N GLU A 117 0.30 -8.76 -3.50
CA GLU A 117 0.42 -9.94 -2.62
C GLU A 117 1.88 -10.40 -2.56
N VAL A 118 2.49 -10.66 -3.72
CA VAL A 118 3.91 -11.05 -3.84
C VAL A 118 4.86 -9.96 -3.34
N GLY A 119 4.49 -8.69 -3.47
CA GLY A 119 5.30 -7.58 -2.95
C GLY A 119 5.41 -7.53 -1.42
N PHE A 120 4.50 -8.21 -0.70
CA PHE A 120 4.44 -8.26 0.76
C PHE A 120 4.80 -9.63 1.37
N GLU A 121 5.01 -10.66 0.55
CA GLU A 121 5.54 -11.97 0.98
C GLU A 121 7.04 -11.94 1.26
#